data_AF-A0A5J5D9Y3-F1
#
_entry.id   AF-A0A5J5D9Y3-F1
#
_cell.length_a   1.000
_cell.length_b   1.000
_cell.length_c   1.000
_cell.angle_alpha   90.00
_cell.angle_beta   90.00
_cell.angle_gamma   90.00
#
_symmetry.space_group_name_H-M   'P 1'
#
loop_
_entity.id
_entity.type
_entity.pdbx_description
1 polymer ?
#
loop_
_entity_poly.entity_id
_entity_poly.type
_entity_poly.pdbx_seq_one_letter_code
_entity_poly.pdbx_strand_id
1 'polypeptide(L)'
;MLGSAEDNTALSRALSQLAEVEDKMEQLHQEQAANDTFNFAELIADYIRLLGAVRATFDHRMKAWQRWQDAQAALQKKRETEAKLLWANKPDKLQLAKEEIAEWEAKVTQYERDFERVSATVRKEVVRFEVLVPILVAFTSVTGQRLIKYWEAFLPEAKAIA
;
A
#
# COMPACT_ATOMS: atom_id res chain seq x y z
N MET A 1 8.32 -47.89 11.12
CA MET A 1 9.25 -48.95 10.69
C MET A 1 8.48 -50.25 10.48
N LEU A 2 7.64 -50.32 9.43
CA LEU A 2 6.95 -51.55 9.02
C LEU A 2 7.80 -52.34 8.02
N GLY A 3 8.61 -51.67 7.20
CA GLY A 3 9.49 -52.32 6.22
C GLY A 3 10.58 -53.21 6.83
N SER A 4 11.02 -52.95 8.06
CA SER A 4 11.98 -53.81 8.77
C SER A 4 11.36 -55.07 9.38
N ALA A 5 10.03 -55.14 9.43
CA ALA A 5 9.26 -56.28 9.95
C ALA A 5 8.65 -57.14 8.83
N GLU A 6 8.94 -56.81 7.57
CA GLU A 6 8.36 -57.44 6.39
C GLU A 6 9.33 -58.46 5.80
N ASP A 7 8.92 -59.74 5.76
CA ASP A 7 9.76 -60.84 5.27
C ASP A 7 9.95 -60.80 3.74
N ASN A 8 9.01 -60.18 3.03
CA ASN A 8 9.12 -59.98 1.58
C ASN A 8 10.11 -58.83 1.29
N THR A 9 11.29 -59.19 0.80
CA THR A 9 12.39 -58.26 0.52
C THR A 9 12.03 -57.14 -0.47
N ALA A 10 11.16 -57.41 -1.44
CA ALA A 10 10.72 -56.39 -2.39
C ALA A 10 9.79 -55.36 -1.72
N LEU A 11 8.87 -55.84 -0.87
CA LEU A 11 7.95 -55.00 -0.12
C LEU A 11 8.67 -54.19 0.97
N SER A 12 9.61 -54.81 1.69
CA SER A 12 10.49 -54.14 2.66
C SER A 12 11.25 -52.96 2.04
N ARG A 13 11.79 -53.16 0.82
CA ARG A 13 12.50 -52.12 0.07
C ARG A 13 11.57 -50.99 -0.37
N ALA A 14 10.39 -51.32 -0.88
CA ALA A 14 9.39 -50.33 -1.29
C ALA A 14 8.92 -49.47 -0.10
N LEU A 15 8.65 -50.09 1.06
CA LEU A 15 8.28 -49.39 2.29
C LEU A 15 9.39 -48.47 2.81
N SER A 16 10.65 -48.88 2.68
CA SER A 16 11.80 -48.06 3.10
C SER A 16 12.00 -46.85 2.16
N GLN A 17 11.82 -47.05 0.85
CA GLN A 17 11.86 -45.97 -0.13
C GLN A 17 10.70 -44.98 0.07
N LEU A 18 9.50 -45.48 0.37
CA LEU A 18 8.34 -44.64 0.69
C LEU A 18 8.62 -43.78 1.92
N ALA A 19 9.17 -44.35 3.00
CA ALA A 19 9.53 -43.59 4.19
C ALA A 19 10.56 -42.49 3.90
N GLU A 20 11.58 -42.76 3.08
CA GLU A 20 12.57 -41.74 2.69
C GLU A 20 11.93 -40.61 1.85
N VAL A 21 10.94 -40.93 1.01
CA VAL A 21 10.18 -39.93 0.26
C VAL A 21 9.29 -39.10 1.18
N GLU A 22 8.61 -39.73 2.14
CA GLU A 22 7.80 -39.02 3.14
C GLU A 22 8.64 -38.03 3.96
N ASP A 23 9.81 -38.43 4.44
CA ASP A 23 10.72 -37.54 5.19
C ASP A 23 11.16 -36.33 4.34
N LYS A 24 11.50 -36.55 3.06
CA LYS A 24 11.87 -35.45 2.14
C LYS A 24 10.70 -34.53 1.84
N MET A 25 9.49 -35.09 1.66
CA MET A 25 8.27 -34.30 1.48
C MET A 25 7.98 -33.45 2.70
N GLU A 26 8.11 -34.00 3.92
CA GLU A 26 7.90 -33.25 5.15
C GLU A 26 8.87 -32.05 5.25
N GLN A 27 10.16 -32.26 4.97
CA GLN A 27 11.15 -31.18 4.98
C GLN A 27 10.82 -30.08 3.96
N LEU A 28 10.49 -30.47 2.72
CA LEU A 28 10.08 -29.52 1.69
C LEU A 28 8.82 -28.74 2.07
N HIS A 29 7.84 -29.41 2.69
CA HIS A 29 6.63 -28.76 3.18
C HIS A 29 6.92 -27.75 4.30
N GLN A 30 7.81 -28.08 5.24
CA GLN A 30 8.22 -27.17 6.30
C GLN A 30 8.94 -25.95 5.74
N GLU A 31 9.90 -26.14 4.83
CA GLU A 31 10.62 -25.04 4.17
C GLU A 31 9.68 -24.15 3.35
N GLN A 32 8.76 -24.74 2.61
CA GLN A 32 7.78 -24.00 1.83
C GLN A 32 6.85 -23.20 2.76
N ALA A 33 6.29 -23.83 3.79
CA ALA A 33 5.39 -23.16 4.73
C ALA A 33 6.08 -21.99 5.44
N ALA A 34 7.36 -22.15 5.84
CA ALA A 34 8.15 -21.09 6.44
C ALA A 34 8.35 -19.91 5.48
N ASN A 35 8.76 -20.20 4.23
CA ASN A 35 8.98 -19.18 3.21
C ASN A 35 7.69 -18.44 2.83
N ASP A 36 6.59 -19.17 2.61
CA ASP A 36 5.31 -18.59 2.22
C ASP A 36 4.75 -17.71 3.35
N THR A 37 4.85 -18.18 4.60
CA THR A 37 4.44 -17.41 5.78
C THR A 37 5.26 -16.13 5.93
N PHE A 38 6.59 -16.22 5.79
CA PHE A 38 7.47 -15.07 5.88
C PHE A 38 7.17 -14.03 4.80
N ASN A 39 7.12 -14.45 3.54
CA ASN A 39 6.85 -13.56 2.41
C ASN A 39 5.47 -12.90 2.52
N PHE A 40 4.45 -13.65 2.94
CA PHE A 40 3.11 -13.10 3.15
C PHE A 40 3.08 -12.05 4.27
N ALA A 41 3.79 -12.31 5.38
CA ALA A 41 3.89 -11.38 6.50
C ALA A 41 4.57 -10.06 6.08
N GLU A 42 5.67 -10.14 5.33
CA GLU A 42 6.37 -8.95 4.80
C GLU A 42 5.47 -8.15 3.84
N LEU A 43 4.77 -8.84 2.92
CA LEU A 43 3.84 -8.19 1.99
C LEU A 43 2.69 -7.47 2.70
N ILE A 44 2.09 -8.08 3.72
CA ILE A 44 1.07 -7.43 4.55
C ILE A 44 1.65 -6.22 5.28
N ALA A 45 2.84 -6.35 5.87
CA ALA A 45 3.47 -5.27 6.60
C ALA A 45 3.73 -4.06 5.69
N ASP A 46 4.23 -4.30 4.48
CA ASP A 46 4.44 -3.25 3.48
C ASP A 46 3.14 -2.61 3.01
N TYR A 47 2.08 -3.40 2.81
CA TYR A 47 0.76 -2.89 2.48
C TYR A 47 0.22 -1.95 3.58
N ILE A 48 0.35 -2.34 4.85
CA ILE A 48 -0.08 -1.51 6.00
C ILE A 48 0.73 -0.21 6.05
N ARG A 49 2.06 -0.28 5.87
CA ARG A 49 2.94 0.90 5.84
C ARG A 49 2.53 1.86 4.72
N LEU A 50 2.27 1.35 3.52
CA LEU A 50 1.85 2.14 2.38
C LEU A 50 0.48 2.78 2.61
N LEU A 51 -0.49 2.05 3.17
CA LEU A 51 -1.79 2.59 3.54
C LEU A 51 -1.64 3.76 4.54
N GLY A 52 -0.74 3.61 5.51
CA GLY A 52 -0.39 4.68 6.46
C GLY A 52 0.19 5.91 5.76
N ALA A 53 1.10 5.71 4.80
CA ALA A 53 1.70 6.80 4.01
C ALA A 53 0.65 7.53 3.17
N VAL A 54 -0.22 6.79 2.45
CA VAL A 54 -1.33 7.36 1.67
C VAL A 54 -2.22 8.21 2.57
N ARG A 55 -2.65 7.68 3.72
CA ARG A 55 -3.46 8.43 4.69
C ARG A 55 -2.79 9.73 5.12
N ALA A 56 -1.49 9.70 5.44
CA ALA A 56 -0.74 10.90 5.82
C ALA A 56 -0.74 11.96 4.71
N THR A 57 -0.68 11.56 3.43
CA THR A 57 -0.77 12.52 2.32
C THR A 57 -2.14 13.19 2.22
N PHE A 58 -3.23 12.48 2.51
CA PHE A 58 -4.57 13.07 2.60
C PHE A 58 -4.68 14.09 3.75
N ASP A 59 -4.12 13.78 4.92
CA ASP A 59 -4.10 14.70 6.06
C ASP A 59 -3.30 15.97 5.73
N HIS A 60 -2.17 15.84 5.04
CA HIS A 60 -1.38 16.98 4.56
C HIS A 60 -2.16 17.81 3.53
N ARG A 61 -2.89 17.16 2.62
CA ARG A 61 -3.74 17.84 1.64
C ARG A 61 -4.84 18.64 2.32
N MET A 62 -5.49 18.07 3.33
CA MET A 62 -6.54 18.75 4.09
C MET A 62 -6.00 20.01 4.80
N LYS A 63 -4.82 19.91 5.43
CA LYS A 63 -4.17 21.07 6.08
C LYS A 63 -3.78 22.15 5.07
N ALA A 64 -3.23 21.77 3.91
CA ALA A 64 -2.89 22.72 2.86
C ALA A 64 -4.13 23.43 2.30
N TRP A 65 -5.22 22.68 2.08
CA TRP A 65 -6.50 23.24 1.66
C TRP A 65 -7.06 24.23 2.69
N GLN A 66 -7.09 23.85 3.97
CA GLN A 66 -7.58 24.73 5.03
C GLN A 66 -6.80 26.04 5.07
N ARG A 67 -5.46 25.97 5.02
CA ARG A 67 -4.59 27.15 5.00
C ARG A 67 -4.85 28.07 3.80
N TRP A 68 -5.11 27.48 2.63
CA TRP A 68 -5.48 28.24 1.44
C TRP A 68 -6.83 28.93 1.61
N GLN A 69 -7.85 28.22 2.09
CA GLN A 69 -9.19 28.77 2.32
C GLN A 69 -9.19 29.88 3.39
N ASP A 70 -8.46 29.68 4.49
CA ASP A 70 -8.32 30.69 5.55
C ASP A 70 -7.68 31.97 5.00
N ALA A 71 -6.67 31.84 4.13
CA ALA A 71 -6.05 32.98 3.47
C ALA A 71 -6.98 33.68 2.49
N GLN A 72 -7.81 32.93 1.77
CA GLN A 72 -8.80 33.48 0.84
C GLN A 72 -9.90 34.24 1.58
N ALA A 73 -10.36 33.73 2.73
CA ALA A 73 -11.29 34.43 3.61
C ALA A 73 -10.67 35.71 4.19
N ALA A 74 -9.40 35.68 4.60
CA ALA A 74 -8.68 36.86 5.07
C ALA A 74 -8.54 37.92 3.98
N LEU A 75 -8.17 37.53 2.76
CA LEU A 75 -8.10 38.41 1.59
C LEU A 75 -9.46 39.07 1.31
N GLN A 76 -10.55 38.30 1.36
CA GLN A 76 -11.90 38.82 1.15
C GLN A 76 -12.25 39.89 2.18
N LYS A 77 -11.95 39.65 3.46
CA LYS A 77 -12.15 40.65 4.53
C LYS A 77 -11.32 41.93 4.31
N LYS A 78 -10.10 41.81 3.77
CA LYS A 78 -9.25 42.97 3.44
C LYS A 78 -9.85 43.78 2.29
N ARG A 79 -10.36 43.14 1.24
CA ARG A 79 -11.09 43.79 0.13
C ARG A 79 -12.35 44.52 0.60
N GLU A 80 -13.12 43.91 1.50
CA GLU A 80 -14.28 44.57 2.13
C GLU A 80 -13.87 45.80 2.95
N THR A 81 -12.71 45.75 3.62
CA THR A 81 -12.17 46.88 4.39
C THR A 81 -11.74 48.01 3.47
N GLU A 82 -11.06 47.71 2.35
CA GLU A 82 -10.71 48.70 1.33
C GLU A 82 -11.96 49.37 0.77
N ALA A 83 -13.00 48.60 0.41
CA ALA A 83 -14.26 49.15 -0.07
C ALA A 83 -14.85 50.15 0.93
N LYS A 84 -14.92 49.81 2.23
CA LYS A 84 -15.40 50.73 3.28
C LYS A 84 -14.55 52.01 3.40
N LEU A 85 -13.22 51.90 3.27
CA LEU A 85 -12.32 53.06 3.31
C LEU A 85 -12.52 53.99 2.09
N LEU A 86 -12.77 53.40 0.92
CA LEU A 86 -13.07 54.12 -0.31
C LEU A 86 -14.39 54.90 -0.17
N TRP A 87 -15.44 54.27 0.36
CA TRP A 87 -16.72 54.93 0.67
C TRP A 87 -16.57 56.05 1.72
N ALA A 88 -15.68 55.88 2.70
CA ALA A 88 -15.41 56.87 3.75
C ALA A 88 -14.47 58.02 3.32
N ASN A 89 -13.98 58.01 2.08
CA ASN A 89 -13.07 59.00 1.50
C ASN A 89 -11.82 59.29 2.36
N LYS A 90 -11.14 58.22 2.83
CA LYS A 90 -9.90 58.29 3.64
C LYS A 90 -8.66 57.86 2.84
N PRO A 91 -8.08 58.72 1.98
CA PRO A 91 -7.05 58.33 1.01
C PRO A 91 -5.77 57.78 1.65
N ASP A 92 -5.32 58.34 2.77
CA ASP A 92 -4.08 57.89 3.45
C ASP A 92 -4.16 56.45 3.95
N LYS A 93 -5.35 55.99 4.35
CA LYS A 93 -5.60 54.62 4.81
C LYS A 93 -5.86 53.65 3.65
N LEU A 94 -6.27 54.17 2.50
CA LEU A 94 -6.59 53.37 1.33
C LEU A 94 -5.32 52.78 0.69
N GLN A 95 -4.23 53.53 0.65
CA GLN A 95 -2.96 53.06 0.11
C GLN A 95 -2.43 51.85 0.90
N LEU A 96 -2.43 51.92 2.23
CA LEU A 96 -2.04 50.81 3.09
C LEU A 96 -2.93 49.57 2.87
N ALA A 97 -4.25 49.75 2.73
CA ALA A 97 -5.17 48.64 2.48
C ALA A 97 -4.88 47.94 1.14
N LYS A 98 -4.52 48.70 0.09
CA LYS A 98 -4.13 48.14 -1.21
C LYS A 98 -2.83 47.33 -1.14
N GLU A 99 -1.84 47.83 -0.39
CA GLU A 99 -0.58 47.11 -0.16
C GLU A 99 -0.81 45.80 0.59
N GLU A 100 -1.64 45.81 1.65
CA GLU A 100 -2.03 44.59 2.35
C GLU A 100 -2.76 43.60 1.43
N ILE A 101 -3.68 44.07 0.57
CA ILE A 101 -4.39 43.21 -0.39
C ILE A 101 -3.40 42.54 -1.34
N ALA A 102 -2.45 43.28 -1.91
CA ALA A 102 -1.45 42.72 -2.81
C ALA A 102 -0.60 41.63 -2.12
N GLU A 103 -0.21 41.84 -0.85
CA GLU A 103 0.51 40.83 -0.06
C GLU A 103 -0.34 39.56 0.15
N TRP A 104 -1.63 39.72 0.48
CA TRP A 104 -2.54 38.61 0.70
C TRP A 104 -2.89 37.87 -0.59
N GLU A 105 -3.00 38.57 -1.73
CA GLU A 105 -3.14 37.95 -3.05
C GLU A 105 -1.95 37.04 -3.36
N ALA A 106 -0.73 37.53 -3.13
CA ALA A 106 0.48 36.72 -3.30
C ALA A 106 0.48 35.48 -2.38
N LYS A 107 0.04 35.62 -1.12
CA LYS A 107 -0.10 34.49 -0.17
C LYS A 107 -1.14 33.47 -0.63
N VAL A 108 -2.31 33.92 -1.11
CA VAL A 108 -3.36 33.03 -1.62
C VAL A 108 -2.83 32.24 -2.81
N THR A 109 -2.19 32.89 -3.79
CA THR A 109 -1.58 32.21 -4.94
C THR A 109 -0.45 31.25 -4.53
N GLN A 110 0.30 31.56 -3.48
CA GLN A 110 1.30 30.63 -2.94
C GLN A 110 0.63 29.38 -2.34
N TYR A 111 -0.38 29.56 -1.47
CA TYR A 111 -1.04 28.43 -0.80
C TYR A 111 -1.87 27.57 -1.76
N GLU A 112 -2.44 28.16 -2.80
CA GLU A 112 -3.08 27.42 -3.89
C GLU A 112 -2.07 26.48 -4.56
N ARG A 113 -0.89 26.99 -4.95
CA ARG A 113 0.19 26.18 -5.54
C ARG A 113 0.68 25.08 -4.59
N ASP A 114 0.79 25.37 -3.29
CA ASP A 114 1.15 24.37 -2.29
C ASP A 114 0.09 23.26 -2.21
N PHE A 115 -1.20 23.61 -2.21
CA PHE A 115 -2.32 22.66 -2.22
C PHE A 115 -2.34 21.80 -3.49
N GLU A 116 -2.12 22.40 -4.66
CA GLU A 116 -2.03 21.67 -5.93
C GLU A 116 -0.87 20.68 -5.94
N ARG A 117 0.31 21.10 -5.45
CA ARG A 117 1.48 20.24 -5.32
C ARG A 117 1.18 19.04 -4.41
N VAL A 118 0.59 19.26 -3.24
CA VAL A 118 0.22 18.16 -2.34
C VAL A 118 -0.85 17.26 -2.97
N SER A 119 -1.83 17.83 -3.68
CA SER A 119 -2.85 17.06 -4.40
C SER A 119 -2.27 16.21 -5.54
N ALA A 120 -1.19 16.65 -6.18
CA ALA A 120 -0.46 15.84 -7.15
C ALA A 120 0.26 14.66 -6.48
N THR A 121 0.86 14.88 -5.29
CA THR A 121 1.48 13.80 -4.50
C THR A 121 0.45 12.75 -4.07
N VAL A 122 -0.72 13.18 -3.56
CA VAL A 122 -1.80 12.25 -3.19
C VAL A 122 -2.19 11.35 -4.35
N ARG A 123 -2.38 11.92 -5.56
CA ARG A 123 -2.70 11.13 -6.76
C ARG A 123 -1.63 10.07 -7.07
N LYS A 124 -0.35 10.42 -6.95
CA LYS A 124 0.75 9.47 -7.18
C LYS A 124 0.74 8.33 -6.16
N GLU A 125 0.56 8.64 -4.88
CA GLU A 125 0.53 7.62 -3.82
C GLU A 125 -0.70 6.70 -3.94
N VAL A 126 -1.86 7.21 -4.36
CA VAL A 126 -3.04 6.38 -4.63
C VAL A 126 -2.77 5.40 -5.77
N VAL A 127 -2.20 5.86 -6.89
CA VAL A 127 -1.85 4.96 -8.00
C VAL A 127 -0.83 3.90 -7.56
N ARG A 128 0.17 4.29 -6.76
CA ARG A 128 1.15 3.34 -6.20
C ARG A 128 0.48 2.29 -5.32
N PHE A 129 -0.49 2.70 -4.51
CA PHE A 129 -1.26 1.80 -3.66
C PHE A 129 -2.13 0.83 -4.45
N GLU A 130 -2.79 1.29 -5.52
CA GLU A 130 -3.63 0.45 -6.38
C GLU A 130 -2.84 -0.67 -7.07
N VAL A 131 -1.58 -0.45 -7.42
CA VAL A 131 -0.71 -1.48 -8.05
C VAL A 131 -0.31 -2.58 -7.07
N LEU A 132 -0.28 -2.32 -5.77
CA LEU A 132 0.14 -3.30 -4.77
C LEU A 132 -0.94 -4.35 -4.46
N VAL A 133 -2.21 -3.98 -4.62
CA VAL A 133 -3.36 -4.86 -4.35
C VAL A 133 -3.35 -6.11 -5.26
N PRO A 134 -3.19 -5.99 -6.60
CA PRO A 134 -3.03 -7.15 -7.49
C PRO A 134 -1.83 -8.04 -7.13
N ILE A 135 -0.72 -7.45 -6.67
CA ILE A 135 0.48 -8.21 -6.29
C ILE A 135 0.19 -9.08 -5.07
N LEU A 136 -0.52 -8.54 -4.08
CA LEU A 136 -0.95 -9.29 -2.90
C LEU A 136 -1.86 -10.47 -3.28
N VAL A 137 -2.82 -10.24 -4.19
CA VAL A 137 -3.75 -11.27 -4.69
C VAL A 137 -3.06 -12.32 -5.55
N ALA A 138 -2.09 -11.91 -6.37
CA ALA A 138 -1.31 -12.82 -7.20
C ALA A 138 -0.41 -13.71 -6.35
N PHE A 139 0.22 -13.18 -5.30
CA PHE A 139 1.08 -13.95 -4.40
C PHE A 139 0.31 -15.08 -3.71
N THR A 140 -0.89 -14.80 -3.17
CA THR A 140 -1.74 -15.82 -2.52
C THR A 140 -2.27 -16.85 -3.52
N SER A 141 -2.53 -16.44 -4.76
CA SER A 141 -2.98 -17.34 -5.82
C SER A 141 -1.88 -18.29 -6.31
N VAL A 142 -0.65 -17.80 -6.46
CA VAL A 142 0.51 -18.59 -6.93
C VAL A 142 0.95 -19.61 -5.88
N THR A 143 0.95 -19.23 -4.59
CA THR A 143 1.25 -20.17 -3.49
C THR A 143 0.23 -21.31 -3.44
N GLY A 144 -1.06 -21.00 -3.60
CA GLY A 144 -2.11 -22.03 -3.70
C GLY A 144 -1.94 -22.98 -4.89
N GLN A 145 -1.52 -22.49 -6.07
CA GLN A 145 -1.33 -23.31 -7.27
C GLN A 145 -0.08 -24.21 -7.21
N ARG A 146 0.98 -23.81 -6.51
CA ARG A 146 2.19 -24.65 -6.37
C ARG A 146 1.90 -25.93 -5.58
N LEU A 147 1.08 -25.84 -4.53
CA LEU A 147 0.65 -27.00 -3.75
C LEU A 147 -0.08 -28.04 -4.62
N ILE A 148 -0.96 -27.58 -5.51
CA ILE A 148 -1.72 -28.44 -6.44
C ILE A 148 -0.77 -29.17 -7.40
N LYS A 149 0.26 -28.51 -7.93
CA LYS A 149 1.21 -29.13 -8.87
C LYS A 149 2.04 -30.26 -8.27
N TYR A 150 2.43 -30.16 -7.00
CA TYR A 150 3.17 -31.25 -6.33
C TYR A 150 2.27 -32.48 -6.09
N TRP A 151 1.00 -32.26 -5.74
CA TRP A 151 0.00 -33.33 -5.66
C TRP A 151 -0.29 -33.98 -7.02
N GLU A 152 -0.38 -33.18 -8.09
CA GLU A 152 -0.53 -33.68 -9.46
C GLU A 152 0.69 -34.46 -9.96
N ALA A 153 1.91 -34.11 -9.51
CA ALA A 153 3.13 -34.80 -9.88
C ALA A 153 3.27 -36.19 -9.20
N PHE A 154 2.71 -36.36 -8.00
CA PHE A 154 2.67 -37.65 -7.29
C PHE A 154 1.57 -38.59 -7.79
N LEU A 155 0.54 -38.04 -8.43
CA LEU A 155 -0.64 -38.76 -8.90
C LEU A 155 -0.37 -39.93 -9.88
N PRO A 156 0.60 -39.85 -10.82
CA PRO A 156 0.97 -40.95 -11.70
C PRO A 156 1.69 -42.09 -10.98
N GLU A 157 2.55 -41.79 -10.00
CA GLU A 157 3.28 -42.80 -9.21
C GLU A 157 2.33 -43.58 -8.30
N ALA A 158 1.35 -42.91 -7.70
CA ALA A 158 0.30 -43.56 -6.91
C ALA A 158 -0.60 -44.50 -7.76
N LYS A 159 -0.82 -44.16 -9.05
CA LYS A 159 -1.62 -44.99 -9.97
C LYS A 159 -0.87 -46.20 -10.50
N ALA A 160 0.46 -46.21 -10.49
CA ALA A 160 1.27 -47.33 -10.96
C ALA A 160 1.35 -48.49 -9.95
N ILE A 161 0.88 -48.27 -8.71
CA ILE A 161 0.89 -49.23 -7.60
C ILE A 161 -0.47 -49.95 -7.46
N ALA A 162 -1.50 -49.51 -8.22
CA ALA A 162 -2.85 -50.08 -8.24
C ALA A 162 -3.03 -51.15 -9.33
#